data_AF-A0A671EJE8-F1
#
_entry.id   AF-A0A671EJE8-F1
#
_cell.length_a   1.000
_cell.length_b   1.000
_cell.length_c   1.000
_cell.angle_alpha   90.00
_cell.angle_beta   90.00
_cell.angle_gamma   90.00
#
_symmetry.space_group_name_H-M   'P 1'
#
loop_
_entity.id
_entity.type
_entity.pdbx_description
1 polymer ?
#
loop_
_entity_poly.entity_id
_entity_poly.type
_entity_poly.pdbx_seq_one_letter_code
_entity_poly.pdbx_strand_id
1 'polypeptide(L)'
;MTFGRSGAASVVLNVGGARYSLSRELLKDFPLRRVSRLHGCRSERDVLEVCDDYDRERNEYFFDRHSEAFGFILLYVRGHGKLRFAPRMCELSFYNEMIYWGLEGAHLEYCCQRRLDDRMSDTYTFYSADEPGAQGRDEARPGSAEAAPSKRWLERMRRTFEEPTSSLAAQILASVSVVFVIVSMVVLCASTLPDWRAAAADNRSLDDRSRIIEAICIGWFTAECIVRFIISKNKCEFVKRPLNIIDLLAITPYYISVLMTVFTGENSQLQRAGVTLRVLRMMRIFWVIKLARHFIGLQTLGLTLKRCYREMVMLLVFICVAMAIFSALSQLLEHGLDLETSNKDFASIPAACWWVIISMTTVGYGDMYPITMPGRILGGVCVVSGIVLLALPITFIYHSFVQCYHELKFRSARYSRSLSAEFLN
;
A
#
# COMPACT_ATOMS: atom_id res chain seq x y z
N MET A 1 -33.13 9.01 53.01
CA MET A 1 -33.64 7.71 52.51
C MET A 1 -32.59 7.14 51.58
N THR A 2 -31.96 6.04 51.98
CA THR A 2 -30.81 5.42 51.30
C THR A 2 -31.27 4.46 50.20
N PHE A 3 -30.95 4.74 48.93
CA PHE A 3 -31.12 3.77 47.84
C PHE A 3 -30.28 2.52 48.08
N GLY A 4 -30.84 1.34 47.81
CA GLY A 4 -30.10 0.07 47.84
C GLY A 4 -29.89 -0.57 49.22
N ARG A 5 -30.59 -0.13 50.28
CA ARG A 5 -30.64 -0.80 51.60
C ARG A 5 -31.87 -1.68 51.83
N SER A 6 -32.70 -1.91 50.82
CA SER A 6 -33.64 -3.04 50.86
C SER A 6 -32.83 -4.32 50.76
N GLY A 7 -33.02 -5.27 51.68
CA GLY A 7 -32.14 -6.42 51.97
C GLY A 7 -31.99 -7.49 50.88
N ALA A 8 -31.86 -7.13 49.61
CA ALA A 8 -31.54 -8.07 48.54
C ALA A 8 -30.05 -8.40 48.57
N ALA A 9 -29.71 -9.64 48.93
CA ALA A 9 -28.34 -10.16 48.93
C ALA A 9 -27.72 -10.23 47.52
N SER A 10 -28.53 -10.11 46.46
CA SER A 10 -28.12 -10.22 45.06
C SER A 10 -28.59 -9.03 44.21
N VAL A 11 -27.80 -8.74 43.18
CA VAL A 11 -28.02 -7.73 42.16
C VAL A 11 -28.05 -8.42 40.79
N VAL A 12 -28.96 -7.99 39.91
CA VAL A 12 -29.06 -8.53 38.54
C VAL A 12 -28.47 -7.53 37.56
N LEU A 13 -27.49 -7.97 36.76
CA LEU A 13 -27.04 -7.25 35.58
C LEU A 13 -27.73 -7.82 34.35
N ASN A 14 -28.42 -6.99 33.58
CA ASN A 14 -29.01 -7.36 32.30
C ASN A 14 -28.23 -6.69 31.17
N VAL A 15 -27.50 -7.48 30.40
CA VAL A 15 -26.68 -6.98 29.29
C VAL A 15 -27.24 -7.48 27.98
N GLY A 16 -27.85 -6.60 27.19
CA GLY A 16 -28.47 -6.95 25.91
C GLY A 16 -29.52 -8.07 26.02
N GLY A 17 -30.23 -8.14 27.15
CA GLY A 17 -31.23 -9.17 27.46
C GLY A 17 -30.70 -10.38 28.25
N ALA A 18 -29.38 -10.56 28.37
CA ALA A 18 -28.79 -11.65 29.15
C ALA A 18 -28.63 -11.24 30.62
N ARG A 19 -29.21 -12.04 31.53
CA ARG A 19 -29.24 -11.74 32.97
C ARG A 19 -28.16 -12.48 33.76
N TYR A 20 -27.44 -11.74 34.60
CA TYR A 20 -26.36 -12.25 35.44
C TYR A 20 -26.60 -11.81 36.89
N SER A 21 -26.80 -12.79 37.78
CA SER A 21 -26.91 -12.53 39.22
C SER A 21 -25.52 -12.47 39.86
N LEU A 22 -25.29 -11.44 40.68
CA LEU A 22 -24.06 -11.21 41.43
C LEU A 22 -24.40 -10.88 42.89
N SER A 23 -23.55 -11.32 43.82
CA SER A 23 -23.65 -10.87 45.22
C SER A 23 -23.27 -9.40 45.34
N ARG A 24 -23.98 -8.65 46.18
CA ARG A 24 -23.69 -7.23 46.40
C ARG A 24 -22.32 -6.98 47.01
N GLU A 25 -21.79 -7.95 47.76
CA GLU A 25 -20.44 -7.91 48.33
C GLU A 25 -19.37 -8.01 47.26
N LEU A 26 -19.61 -8.83 46.23
CA LEU A 26 -18.70 -9.04 45.10
C LEU A 26 -18.55 -7.78 44.23
N LEU A 27 -19.54 -6.88 44.25
CA LEU A 27 -19.50 -5.64 43.46
C LEU A 27 -18.37 -4.70 43.91
N LYS A 28 -18.00 -4.70 45.19
CA LYS A 28 -17.01 -3.76 45.72
C LYS A 28 -15.63 -3.95 45.08
N ASP A 29 -15.20 -5.20 44.96
CA ASP A 29 -13.88 -5.58 44.44
C ASP A 29 -13.99 -6.21 43.04
N PHE A 30 -15.07 -5.91 42.32
CA PHE A 30 -15.34 -6.52 41.02
C PHE A 30 -14.30 -6.05 39.98
N PRO A 31 -13.62 -6.96 39.25
CA PRO A 31 -12.55 -6.59 38.31
C PRO A 31 -12.97 -5.67 37.16
N LEU A 32 -14.26 -5.65 36.79
CA LEU A 32 -14.77 -4.72 35.79
C LEU A 32 -15.05 -3.36 36.45
N ARG A 33 -14.20 -2.37 36.16
CA ARG A 33 -14.27 -1.02 36.77
C ARG A 33 -15.65 -0.37 36.62
N ARG A 34 -16.37 -0.62 35.52
CA ARG A 34 -17.73 -0.08 35.33
C ARG A 34 -18.75 -0.73 36.28
N VAL A 35 -18.67 -2.05 36.45
CA VAL A 35 -19.60 -2.80 37.31
C VAL A 35 -19.32 -2.51 38.78
N SER A 36 -18.06 -2.34 39.18
CA SER A 36 -17.74 -2.01 40.57
C SER A 36 -18.22 -0.62 41.01
N ARG A 37 -18.34 0.33 40.08
CA ARG A 37 -18.95 1.64 40.35
C ARG A 37 -20.38 1.56 40.87
N LEU A 38 -21.14 0.52 40.51
CA LEU A 38 -22.50 0.30 41.01
C LEU A 38 -22.56 0.14 42.54
N HIS A 39 -21.48 -0.32 43.17
CA HIS A 39 -21.40 -0.39 44.63
C HIS A 39 -21.45 1.00 45.29
N GLY A 40 -20.90 2.02 44.62
CA GLY A 40 -20.78 3.39 45.13
C GLY A 40 -21.97 4.30 44.84
N CYS A 41 -22.92 3.89 44.00
CA CYS A 41 -24.09 4.68 43.62
C CYS A 41 -25.05 4.84 44.80
N ARG A 42 -25.43 6.08 45.12
CA ARG A 42 -26.30 6.43 46.25
C ARG A 42 -27.62 7.05 45.82
N SER A 43 -27.71 7.49 44.57
CA SER A 43 -28.90 8.03 43.94
C SER A 43 -29.19 7.31 42.62
N GLU A 44 -30.44 7.36 42.16
CA GLU A 44 -30.81 6.86 40.82
C GLU A 44 -30.06 7.60 39.70
N ARG A 45 -29.72 8.87 39.90
CA ARG A 45 -28.89 9.62 38.95
C ARG A 45 -27.49 9.01 38.84
N ASP A 46 -26.90 8.64 39.97
CA ASP A 46 -25.57 8.00 39.98
C ASP A 46 -25.60 6.62 39.29
N VAL A 47 -26.74 5.93 39.35
CA VAL A 47 -26.94 4.63 38.69
C VAL A 47 -27.03 4.81 37.17
N LEU A 48 -27.82 5.79 36.72
CA LEU A 48 -28.01 6.11 35.30
C LEU A 48 -26.75 6.71 34.64
N GLU A 49 -25.74 7.14 35.41
CA GLU A 49 -24.41 7.46 34.87
C GLU A 49 -23.60 6.21 34.50
N VAL A 50 -23.97 5.05 35.04
CA VAL A 50 -23.22 3.80 34.90
C VAL A 50 -23.91 2.84 33.92
N CYS A 51 -25.24 2.72 34.00
CA CYS A 51 -26.09 1.85 33.20
C CYS A 51 -27.18 2.64 32.44
N ASP A 52 -27.77 2.02 31.42
CA ASP A 52 -28.71 2.69 30.52
C ASP A 52 -30.13 2.76 31.12
N ASP A 53 -30.51 1.79 31.95
CA ASP A 53 -31.77 1.78 32.69
C ASP A 53 -31.65 1.02 34.03
N TYR A 54 -32.55 1.27 34.98
CA TYR A 54 -32.57 0.62 36.30
C TYR A 54 -34.00 0.32 36.77
N ASP A 55 -34.31 -0.98 36.87
CA ASP A 55 -35.58 -1.45 37.43
C ASP A 55 -35.43 -1.64 38.96
N ARG A 56 -36.11 -0.77 39.71
CA ARG A 56 -36.10 -0.78 41.18
C ARG A 56 -36.86 -1.96 41.78
N GLU A 57 -37.91 -2.45 41.12
CA GLU A 57 -38.73 -3.56 41.63
C GLU A 57 -37.95 -4.88 41.53
N ARG A 58 -37.21 -5.05 40.44
CA ARG A 58 -36.39 -6.24 40.18
C ARG A 58 -34.93 -6.12 40.64
N ASN A 59 -34.51 -4.93 41.07
CA ASN A 59 -33.12 -4.59 41.37
C ASN A 59 -32.18 -5.00 40.21
N GLU A 60 -32.61 -4.65 38.99
CA GLU A 60 -32.00 -5.05 37.72
C GLU A 60 -31.39 -3.82 37.02
N TYR A 61 -30.10 -3.89 36.72
CA TYR A 61 -29.34 -2.85 36.02
C TYR A 61 -29.22 -3.24 34.55
N PHE A 62 -29.76 -2.43 33.65
CA PHE A 62 -29.78 -2.71 32.22
C PHE A 62 -28.65 -1.99 31.49
N PHE A 63 -27.98 -2.73 30.62
CA PHE A 63 -26.92 -2.26 29.74
C PHE A 63 -27.28 -2.63 28.30
N ASP A 64 -27.45 -1.63 27.43
CA ASP A 64 -27.75 -1.80 26.01
C ASP A 64 -26.47 -2.14 25.23
N ARG A 65 -25.90 -3.31 25.51
CA ARG A 65 -24.59 -3.77 25.05
C ARG A 65 -24.62 -5.20 24.53
N HIS A 66 -23.55 -5.61 23.85
CA HIS A 66 -23.46 -6.92 23.24
C HIS A 66 -23.37 -8.05 24.29
N SER A 67 -24.46 -8.80 24.46
CA SER A 67 -24.61 -9.85 25.47
C SER A 67 -23.52 -10.93 25.39
N GLU A 68 -23.22 -11.43 24.18
CA GLU A 68 -22.20 -12.46 23.99
C GLU A 68 -20.80 -11.99 24.42
N ALA A 69 -20.41 -10.76 24.05
CA ALA A 69 -19.11 -10.20 24.40
C ALA A 69 -18.95 -10.09 25.92
N PHE A 70 -19.99 -9.62 26.61
CA PHE A 70 -20.01 -9.56 28.07
C PHE A 70 -19.92 -10.96 28.69
N GLY A 71 -20.53 -11.97 28.09
CA GLY A 71 -20.38 -13.37 28.53
C GLY A 71 -18.91 -13.83 28.57
N PHE A 72 -18.14 -13.56 27.51
CA PHE A 72 -16.70 -13.87 27.46
C PHE A 72 -15.88 -13.06 28.46
N ILE A 73 -16.20 -11.78 28.63
CA ILE A 73 -15.57 -10.91 29.64
C ILE A 73 -15.85 -11.43 31.05
N LEU A 74 -17.07 -11.89 31.32
CA LEU A 74 -17.46 -12.42 32.62
C LEU A 74 -16.81 -13.76 32.93
N LEU A 75 -16.61 -14.63 31.93
CA LEU A 75 -15.86 -15.89 32.09
C LEU A 75 -14.41 -15.64 32.53
N TYR A 76 -13.76 -14.61 31.97
CA TYR A 76 -12.44 -14.18 32.38
C TYR A 76 -12.42 -13.75 33.86
N VAL A 77 -13.40 -12.95 34.27
CA VAL A 77 -13.51 -12.43 35.64
C VAL A 77 -13.84 -13.52 36.68
N ARG A 78 -14.58 -14.56 36.28
CA ARG A 78 -15.05 -15.64 37.18
C ARG A 78 -14.05 -16.78 37.41
N GLY A 79 -12.83 -16.69 36.92
CA GLY A 79 -11.74 -17.62 37.28
C GLY A 79 -11.29 -18.62 36.21
N HIS A 80 -11.82 -18.56 34.99
CA HIS A 80 -11.28 -19.33 33.86
C HIS A 80 -10.22 -18.52 33.10
N GLY A 81 -9.11 -18.26 33.80
CA GLY A 81 -8.07 -17.32 33.41
C GLY A 81 -7.72 -17.29 31.91
N LYS A 82 -7.38 -16.06 31.47
CA LYS A 82 -7.04 -15.58 30.13
C LYS A 82 -8.24 -15.07 29.30
N LEU A 83 -8.26 -13.77 29.05
CA LEU A 83 -9.25 -13.12 28.20
C LEU A 83 -8.89 -13.34 26.72
N ARG A 84 -9.87 -13.82 25.96
CA ARG A 84 -9.79 -14.01 24.50
C ARG A 84 -10.99 -13.36 23.83
N PHE A 85 -10.85 -13.06 22.54
CA PHE A 85 -11.95 -12.53 21.73
C PHE A 85 -13.12 -13.50 21.65
N ALA A 86 -14.34 -12.97 21.75
CA ALA A 86 -15.55 -13.73 21.46
C ALA A 86 -15.51 -14.28 20.01
N PRO A 87 -15.89 -15.55 19.78
CA PRO A 87 -16.03 -16.10 18.46
C PRO A 87 -16.96 -15.23 17.61
N ARG A 88 -16.65 -15.08 16.31
CA ARG A 88 -17.47 -14.36 15.32
C ARG A 88 -17.65 -12.85 15.58
N MET A 89 -16.98 -12.27 16.58
CA MET A 89 -16.94 -10.83 16.79
C MET A 89 -15.67 -10.21 16.19
N CYS A 90 -15.78 -9.00 15.63
CA CYS A 90 -14.62 -8.23 15.19
C CYS A 90 -13.73 -7.85 16.39
N GLU A 91 -12.41 -7.91 16.21
CA GLU A 91 -11.42 -7.62 17.26
C GLU A 91 -11.57 -6.20 17.82
N LEU A 92 -11.83 -5.21 16.96
CA LEU A 92 -12.06 -3.82 17.36
C LEU A 92 -13.38 -3.64 18.12
N SER A 93 -14.44 -4.32 17.70
CA SER A 93 -15.73 -4.28 18.39
C SER A 93 -15.64 -4.89 19.78
N PHE A 94 -14.96 -6.04 19.93
CA PHE A 94 -14.75 -6.66 21.23
C PHE A 94 -13.84 -5.81 22.12
N TYR A 95 -12.81 -5.17 21.55
CA TYR A 95 -11.96 -4.23 22.28
C TYR A 95 -12.76 -3.01 22.82
N ASN A 96 -13.72 -2.49 22.05
CA ASN A 96 -14.63 -1.45 22.54
C ASN A 96 -15.52 -1.93 23.70
N GLU A 97 -15.98 -3.18 23.67
CA GLU A 97 -16.67 -3.79 24.80
C GLU A 97 -15.74 -3.88 26.02
N MET A 98 -14.50 -4.37 25.86
CA MET A 98 -13.52 -4.44 26.94
C MET A 98 -13.30 -3.07 27.60
N ILE A 99 -13.06 -2.02 26.82
CA ILE A 99 -12.87 -0.66 27.33
C ILE A 99 -14.12 -0.20 28.08
N TYR A 100 -15.31 -0.45 27.51
CA TYR A 100 -16.57 -0.06 28.15
C TYR A 100 -16.70 -0.68 29.55
N TRP A 101 -16.36 -1.97 29.70
CA TRP A 101 -16.39 -2.66 30.99
C TRP A 101 -15.22 -2.31 31.92
N GLY A 102 -14.26 -1.52 31.44
CA GLY A 102 -13.13 -1.03 32.23
C GLY A 102 -11.88 -1.93 32.20
N LEU A 103 -11.75 -2.75 31.16
CA LEU A 103 -10.57 -3.57 30.91
C LEU A 103 -9.63 -2.90 29.90
N GLU A 104 -8.34 -3.07 30.12
CA GLU A 104 -7.26 -2.60 29.23
C GLU A 104 -6.75 -3.72 28.33
N GLY A 105 -6.07 -3.38 27.22
CA GLY A 105 -5.53 -4.36 26.28
C GLY A 105 -4.59 -5.39 26.93
N ALA A 106 -3.84 -4.98 27.96
CA ALA A 106 -2.93 -5.84 28.71
C ALA A 106 -3.59 -7.09 29.36
N HIS A 107 -4.92 -7.12 29.48
CA HIS A 107 -5.65 -8.28 30.01
C HIS A 107 -5.85 -9.39 28.96
N LEU A 108 -5.64 -9.11 27.67
CA LEU A 108 -5.74 -10.11 26.60
C LEU A 108 -4.59 -11.10 26.64
N GLU A 109 -4.88 -12.35 26.29
CA GLU A 109 -3.82 -13.31 26.02
C GLU A 109 -3.01 -12.88 24.78
N TYR A 110 -1.70 -13.18 24.80
CA TYR A 110 -0.75 -12.77 23.76
C TYR A 110 -1.25 -13.00 22.31
N CYS A 111 -1.93 -14.13 22.05
CA CYS A 111 -2.49 -14.40 20.71
C CYS A 111 -3.58 -13.41 20.28
N CYS A 112 -4.41 -12.95 21.22
CA CYS A 112 -5.46 -11.97 20.96
C CYS A 112 -4.89 -10.55 20.96
N GLN A 113 -3.93 -10.25 21.84
CA GLN A 113 -3.21 -8.98 21.82
C GLN A 113 -2.49 -8.76 20.48
N ARG A 114 -1.75 -9.76 19.98
CA ARG A 114 -1.10 -9.67 18.67
C ARG A 114 -2.10 -9.43 17.53
N ARG A 115 -3.24 -10.13 17.55
CA ARG A 115 -4.32 -9.91 16.57
C ARG A 115 -4.91 -8.50 16.65
N LEU A 116 -5.05 -7.96 17.86
CA LEU A 116 -5.51 -6.58 18.07
C LEU A 116 -4.51 -5.58 17.51
N ASP A 117 -3.23 -5.78 17.81
CA ASP A 117 -2.13 -4.91 17.34
C ASP A 117 -2.02 -4.95 15.81
N ASP A 118 -2.13 -6.13 15.19
CA ASP A 118 -2.18 -6.29 13.73
C ASP A 118 -3.36 -5.51 13.14
N ARG A 119 -4.56 -5.65 13.72
CA ARG A 119 -5.77 -4.93 13.28
C ARG A 119 -5.69 -3.43 13.51
N MET A 120 -5.13 -2.99 14.63
CA MET A 120 -4.89 -1.58 14.90
C MET A 120 -3.86 -1.01 13.94
N SER A 121 -2.76 -1.73 13.64
CA SER A 121 -1.75 -1.31 12.67
C SER A 121 -2.31 -1.22 11.25
N ASP A 122 -3.10 -2.20 10.82
CA ASP A 122 -3.86 -2.15 9.55
C ASP A 122 -4.79 -0.93 9.54
N THR A 123 -5.44 -0.62 10.67
CA THR A 123 -6.35 0.53 10.80
C THR A 123 -5.59 1.86 10.83
N TYR A 124 -4.46 1.94 11.52
CA TYR A 124 -3.60 3.13 11.56
C TYR A 124 -2.94 3.36 10.21
N THR A 125 -2.50 2.33 9.49
CA THR A 125 -2.03 2.49 8.10
C THR A 125 -3.17 2.84 7.15
N PHE A 126 -4.38 2.34 7.38
CA PHE A 126 -5.60 2.73 6.66
C PHE A 126 -5.94 4.22 6.87
N TYR A 127 -6.01 4.69 8.11
CA TYR A 127 -6.32 6.08 8.45
C TYR A 127 -5.16 7.04 8.23
N SER A 128 -3.91 6.65 8.44
CA SER A 128 -2.74 7.50 8.14
C SER A 128 -2.52 7.66 6.64
N ALA A 129 -3.02 6.73 5.81
CA ALA A 129 -3.06 6.90 4.37
C ALA A 129 -4.24 7.78 3.91
N ASP A 130 -5.35 7.82 4.67
CA ASP A 130 -6.56 8.63 4.37
C ASP A 130 -6.59 10.01 5.05
N GLU A 131 -5.75 10.29 6.04
CA GLU A 131 -5.57 11.63 6.64
C GLU A 131 -4.30 12.32 6.10
N PRO A 132 -4.40 13.13 5.04
CA PRO A 132 -3.43 14.18 4.80
C PRO A 132 -3.65 15.29 5.85
N GLY A 133 -3.22 15.06 7.10
CA GLY A 133 -3.42 16.04 8.18
C GLY A 133 -3.02 15.66 9.62
N ALA A 134 -2.78 14.40 9.96
CA ALA A 134 -2.65 13.97 11.36
C ALA A 134 -1.39 14.45 12.13
N GLN A 135 -0.55 15.30 11.53
CA GLN A 135 0.59 15.96 12.22
C GLN A 135 0.34 17.41 12.64
N GLY A 136 -0.90 17.91 12.53
CA GLY A 136 -1.28 19.25 13.00
C GLY A 136 -2.63 19.26 13.68
N ARG A 137 -2.79 18.51 14.77
CA ARG A 137 -3.99 18.58 15.62
C ARG A 137 -3.79 19.65 16.70
N ASP A 138 -3.65 20.90 16.27
CA ASP A 138 -3.90 22.03 17.16
C ASP A 138 -5.42 22.14 17.36
N GLU A 139 -5.81 21.93 18.61
CA GLU A 139 -7.09 22.25 19.28
C GLU A 139 -8.21 22.85 18.40
N ALA A 140 -9.09 21.98 17.88
CA ALA A 140 -10.38 22.41 17.35
C ALA A 140 -11.34 22.77 18.50
N ARG A 141 -11.42 24.06 18.83
CA ARG A 141 -12.56 24.63 19.56
C ARG A 141 -13.84 24.51 18.71
N PRO A 142 -14.98 24.08 19.29
CA PRO A 142 -16.24 24.01 18.55
C PRO A 142 -16.81 25.43 18.41
N GLY A 143 -16.62 26.08 17.26
CA GLY A 143 -17.19 27.42 17.06
C GLY A 143 -16.81 28.24 15.83
N SER A 144 -16.18 27.71 14.78
CA SER A 144 -15.87 28.53 13.58
C SER A 144 -16.68 28.12 12.35
N ALA A 145 -17.78 28.85 12.17
CA ALA A 145 -18.37 29.34 10.93
C ALA A 145 -17.71 28.94 9.59
N GLU A 146 -18.57 28.47 8.68
CA GLU A 146 -18.49 28.54 7.21
C GLU A 146 -17.08 28.62 6.58
N ALA A 147 -16.60 27.47 6.08
CA ALA A 147 -15.45 27.43 5.21
C ALA A 147 -15.66 28.35 3.98
N ALA A 148 -14.84 29.40 3.88
CA ALA A 148 -14.87 30.38 2.80
C ALA A 148 -14.99 29.73 1.39
N PRO A 149 -15.74 30.35 0.45
CA PRO A 149 -15.99 29.78 -0.89
C PRO A 149 -14.72 29.44 -1.67
N SER A 150 -13.62 30.16 -1.45
CA SER A 150 -12.30 29.89 -2.05
C SER A 150 -11.72 28.55 -1.63
N LYS A 151 -11.90 28.14 -0.35
CA LYS A 151 -11.44 26.84 0.15
C LYS A 151 -12.24 25.69 -0.45
N ARG A 152 -13.54 25.88 -0.71
CA ARG A 152 -14.39 24.88 -1.38
C ARG A 152 -14.01 24.68 -2.86
N TRP A 153 -13.71 25.76 -3.59
CA TRP A 153 -13.28 25.67 -4.98
C TRP A 153 -11.91 24.97 -5.13
N LEU A 154 -10.94 25.34 -4.28
CA LEU A 154 -9.62 24.71 -4.29
C LEU A 154 -9.71 23.21 -3.99
N GLU A 155 -10.56 22.82 -3.03
CA GLU A 155 -10.79 21.42 -2.69
C GLU A 155 -11.49 20.65 -3.82
N ARG A 156 -12.46 21.26 -4.51
CA ARG A 156 -13.07 20.66 -5.71
C ARG A 156 -12.04 20.46 -6.81
N MET A 157 -11.20 21.46 -7.09
CA MET A 157 -10.12 21.33 -8.08
C MET A 157 -9.12 20.24 -7.69
N ARG A 158 -8.77 20.15 -6.41
CA ARG A 158 -7.88 19.11 -5.88
C ARG A 158 -8.43 17.73 -6.20
N ARG A 159 -9.71 17.49 -5.87
CA ARG A 159 -10.39 16.23 -6.17
C ARG A 159 -10.39 15.94 -7.67
N THR A 160 -10.65 16.93 -8.52
CA THR A 160 -10.65 16.71 -9.99
C THR A 160 -9.29 16.30 -10.57
N PHE A 161 -8.18 16.76 -9.99
CA PHE A 161 -6.82 16.48 -10.49
C PHE A 161 -6.14 15.29 -9.80
N GLU A 162 -6.53 14.95 -8.56
CA GLU A 162 -5.98 13.83 -7.79
C GLU A 162 -6.79 12.53 -8.01
N GLU A 163 -8.12 12.62 -8.13
CA GLU A 163 -9.02 11.47 -8.20
C GLU A 163 -9.73 11.38 -9.57
N PRO A 164 -9.34 10.44 -10.45
CA PRO A 164 -9.92 10.34 -11.79
C PRO A 164 -11.41 9.95 -11.78
N THR A 165 -11.90 9.34 -10.69
CA THR A 165 -13.31 8.93 -10.54
C THR A 165 -14.20 9.98 -9.87
N SER A 166 -13.66 11.15 -9.49
CA SER A 166 -14.40 12.15 -8.70
C SER A 166 -15.51 12.86 -9.47
N SER A 167 -15.34 13.07 -10.78
CA SER A 167 -16.30 13.76 -11.64
C SER A 167 -16.10 13.39 -13.11
N LEU A 168 -17.11 13.68 -13.95
CA LEU A 168 -16.99 13.54 -15.40
C LEU A 168 -15.82 14.37 -15.96
N ALA A 169 -15.60 15.58 -15.43
CA ALA A 169 -14.45 16.40 -15.80
C ALA A 169 -13.11 15.74 -15.44
N ALA A 170 -13.02 15.10 -14.26
CA ALA A 170 -11.83 14.35 -13.85
C ALA A 170 -11.57 13.14 -14.75
N GLN A 171 -12.62 12.44 -15.17
CA GLN A 171 -12.51 11.32 -16.11
C GLN A 171 -12.01 11.77 -17.48
N ILE A 172 -12.49 12.91 -17.98
CA ILE A 172 -12.02 13.50 -19.24
C ILE A 172 -10.55 13.93 -19.12
N LEU A 173 -10.17 14.62 -18.04
CA LEU A 173 -8.77 15.02 -17.83
C LEU A 173 -7.84 13.80 -17.72
N ALA A 174 -8.27 12.75 -17.04
CA ALA A 174 -7.53 11.50 -16.94
C ALA A 174 -7.39 10.80 -18.30
N SER A 175 -8.47 10.71 -19.09
CA SER A 175 -8.42 10.10 -20.42
C SER A 175 -7.52 10.86 -21.37
N VAL A 176 -7.58 12.20 -21.38
CA VAL A 176 -6.69 13.07 -22.15
C VAL A 176 -5.23 12.85 -21.74
N SER A 177 -4.95 12.77 -20.44
CA SER A 177 -3.57 12.54 -19.95
C SER A 177 -3.03 11.17 -20.40
N VAL A 178 -3.86 10.12 -20.42
CA VAL A 178 -3.48 8.80 -20.96
C VAL A 178 -3.21 8.87 -22.46
N VAL A 179 -4.03 9.59 -23.23
CA VAL A 179 -3.81 9.79 -24.67
C VAL A 179 -2.46 10.47 -24.93
N PHE A 180 -2.12 11.53 -24.20
CA PHE A 180 -0.81 12.19 -24.32
C PHE A 180 0.36 11.25 -24.01
N VAL A 181 0.23 10.38 -23.00
CA VAL A 181 1.26 9.37 -22.71
C VAL A 181 1.41 8.39 -23.89
N ILE A 182 0.31 7.89 -24.46
CA ILE A 182 0.34 6.98 -25.61
C ILE A 182 0.97 7.65 -26.83
N VAL A 183 0.57 8.88 -27.16
CA VAL A 183 1.16 9.65 -28.28
C VAL A 183 2.66 9.83 -28.08
N SER A 184 3.08 10.23 -26.87
CA SER A 184 4.50 10.41 -26.55
C SER A 184 5.31 9.10 -26.66
N MET A 185 4.70 7.96 -26.31
CA MET A 185 5.31 6.64 -26.45
C MET A 185 5.49 6.25 -27.93
N VAL A 186 4.47 6.48 -28.75
CA VAL A 186 4.55 6.22 -30.19
C VAL A 186 5.64 7.07 -30.84
N VAL A 187 5.72 8.36 -30.49
CA VAL A 187 6.78 9.26 -30.98
C VAL A 187 8.17 8.80 -30.52
N LEU A 188 8.30 8.35 -29.26
CA LEU A 188 9.55 7.79 -28.75
C LEU A 188 9.97 6.56 -29.56
N CYS A 189 9.07 5.59 -29.75
CA CYS A 189 9.34 4.39 -30.56
C CYS A 189 9.74 4.77 -32.00
N ALA A 190 8.97 5.66 -32.65
CA ALA A 190 9.28 6.14 -33.98
C ALA A 190 10.69 6.77 -34.05
N SER A 191 11.06 7.59 -33.06
CA SER A 191 12.39 8.22 -33.00
C SER A 191 13.57 7.24 -32.86
N THR A 192 13.30 5.97 -32.54
CA THR A 192 14.30 4.91 -32.49
C THR A 192 14.45 4.13 -33.79
N LEU A 193 13.46 4.20 -34.70
CA LEU A 193 13.49 3.49 -35.97
C LEU A 193 14.52 4.10 -36.94
N PRO A 194 15.33 3.27 -37.62
CA PRO A 194 16.34 3.75 -38.57
C PRO A 194 15.69 4.46 -39.77
N ASP A 195 14.60 3.92 -40.32
CA ASP A 195 13.89 4.51 -41.45
C ASP A 195 13.28 5.86 -41.10
N TRP A 196 12.74 6.00 -39.89
CA TRP A 196 12.22 7.27 -39.40
C TRP A 196 13.33 8.31 -39.23
N ARG A 197 14.50 7.89 -38.72
CA ARG A 197 15.67 8.78 -38.61
C ARG A 197 16.20 9.19 -39.97
N ALA A 198 16.24 8.29 -40.94
CA ALA A 198 16.64 8.59 -42.31
C ALA A 198 15.66 9.58 -42.96
N ALA A 199 14.35 9.32 -42.85
CA ALA A 199 13.31 10.21 -43.37
C ALA A 199 13.29 11.59 -42.68
N ALA A 200 13.55 11.65 -41.37
CA ALA A 200 13.65 12.90 -40.63
C ALA A 200 14.92 13.70 -40.96
N ALA A 201 16.03 13.03 -41.29
CA ALA A 201 17.25 13.67 -41.75
C ALA A 201 17.08 14.32 -43.14
N ASP A 202 16.33 13.65 -44.03
CA ASP A 202 16.07 14.12 -45.39
C ASP A 202 14.97 15.20 -45.44
N ASN A 203 13.95 15.08 -44.57
CA ASN A 203 12.83 16.00 -44.52
C ASN A 203 12.76 16.76 -43.19
N ARG A 204 13.36 17.95 -43.16
CA ARG A 204 13.36 18.85 -41.99
C ARG A 204 11.95 19.11 -41.41
N SER A 205 10.91 19.15 -42.26
CA SER A 205 9.53 19.34 -41.80
C SER A 205 9.01 18.19 -40.93
N LEU A 206 9.51 16.95 -41.11
CA LEU A 206 9.13 15.80 -40.28
C LEU A 206 9.79 15.88 -38.89
N ASP A 207 11.08 16.27 -38.83
CA ASP A 207 11.79 16.45 -37.57
C ASP A 207 11.17 17.60 -36.76
N ASP A 208 10.87 18.73 -37.40
CA ASP A 208 10.20 19.87 -36.75
C ASP A 208 8.82 19.49 -36.20
N ARG A 209 8.02 18.75 -36.98
CA ARG A 209 6.71 18.24 -36.51
C ARG A 209 6.84 17.33 -35.30
N SER A 210 7.81 16.41 -35.30
CA SER A 210 8.07 15.50 -34.18
C SER A 210 8.44 16.27 -32.91
N ARG A 211 9.31 17.29 -33.03
CA ARG A 211 9.70 18.16 -31.92
C ARG A 211 8.52 18.98 -31.38
N ILE A 212 7.64 19.48 -32.26
CA ILE A 212 6.44 20.22 -31.84
C ILE A 212 5.50 19.29 -31.06
N ILE A 213 5.25 18.07 -31.53
CA ILE A 213 4.40 17.11 -30.81
C ILE A 213 4.99 16.80 -29.43
N GLU A 214 6.31 16.60 -29.35
CA GLU A 214 7.00 16.39 -28.08
C GLU A 214 6.84 17.60 -27.14
N ALA A 215 7.03 18.81 -27.66
CA ALA A 215 6.86 20.07 -26.91
C ALA A 215 5.43 20.26 -26.38
N ILE A 216 4.41 19.84 -27.13
CA ILE A 216 3.02 19.87 -26.69
C ILE A 216 2.78 18.85 -25.58
N CYS A 217 3.29 17.62 -25.74
CA CYS A 217 3.14 16.55 -24.75
C CYS A 217 3.81 16.92 -23.41
N ILE A 218 5.06 17.42 -23.45
CA ILE A 218 5.76 17.88 -22.26
C ILE A 218 5.07 19.10 -21.66
N GLY A 219 4.57 20.02 -22.48
CA GLY A 219 3.79 21.17 -22.01
C GLY A 219 2.55 20.74 -21.22
N TRP A 220 1.81 19.74 -21.71
CA TRP A 220 0.69 19.15 -20.98
C TRP A 220 1.14 18.55 -19.64
N PHE A 221 2.19 17.73 -19.64
CA PHE A 221 2.70 17.10 -18.41
C PHE A 221 3.19 18.10 -17.37
N THR A 222 3.90 19.15 -17.81
CA THR A 222 4.35 20.23 -16.95
C THR A 222 3.16 21.01 -16.41
N ALA A 223 2.17 21.36 -17.22
CA ALA A 223 0.96 22.05 -16.76
C ALA A 223 0.23 21.22 -15.69
N GLU A 224 0.06 19.92 -15.93
CA GLU A 224 -0.54 18.98 -14.99
C GLU A 224 0.22 18.93 -13.65
N CYS A 225 1.56 18.88 -13.70
CA CYS A 225 2.44 18.89 -12.54
C CYS A 225 2.33 20.21 -11.76
N ILE A 226 2.37 21.36 -12.46
CA ILE A 226 2.27 22.70 -11.86
C ILE A 226 0.91 22.89 -11.20
N VAL A 227 -0.19 22.56 -11.89
CA VAL A 227 -1.55 22.72 -11.35
C VAL A 227 -1.69 21.90 -10.06
N ARG A 228 -1.24 20.64 -10.06
CA ARG A 228 -1.23 19.80 -8.85
C ARG A 228 -0.35 20.35 -7.74
N PHE A 229 0.83 20.87 -8.08
CA PHE A 229 1.72 21.50 -7.11
C PHE A 229 1.06 22.73 -6.47
N ILE A 230 0.38 23.59 -7.25
CA ILE A 230 -0.32 24.79 -6.76
C ILE A 230 -1.50 24.41 -5.85
N ILE A 231 -2.28 23.40 -6.21
CA ILE A 231 -3.47 22.99 -5.46
C ILE A 231 -3.12 22.19 -4.18
N SER A 232 -1.95 21.58 -4.11
CA SER A 232 -1.49 20.84 -2.92
C SER A 232 -1.45 21.71 -1.66
N LYS A 233 -1.91 21.17 -0.53
CA LYS A 233 -1.85 21.80 0.80
C LYS A 233 -0.40 21.95 1.30
N ASN A 234 0.40 20.90 1.18
CA ASN A 234 1.78 20.83 1.64
C ASN A 234 2.74 20.61 0.46
N LYS A 235 3.52 21.64 0.09
CA LYS A 235 4.42 21.57 -1.07
C LYS A 235 5.57 20.59 -0.88
N CYS A 236 6.16 20.55 0.32
CA CYS A 236 7.26 19.64 0.65
C CYS A 236 6.79 18.18 0.69
N GLU A 237 5.61 17.94 1.24
CA GLU A 237 4.99 16.61 1.24
C GLU A 237 4.64 16.16 -0.18
N PHE A 238 4.13 17.06 -1.01
CA PHE A 238 3.81 16.78 -2.41
C PHE A 238 5.00 16.23 -3.19
N VAL A 239 6.17 16.86 -3.07
CA VAL A 239 7.39 16.43 -3.78
C VAL A 239 7.91 15.08 -3.27
N LYS A 240 7.60 14.70 -2.02
CA LYS A 240 8.01 13.41 -1.44
C LYS A 240 7.09 12.24 -1.79
N ARG A 241 5.88 12.50 -2.33
CA ARG A 241 4.93 11.43 -2.68
C ARG A 241 5.40 10.68 -3.95
N PRO A 242 5.41 9.34 -3.97
CA PRO A 242 6.02 8.55 -5.04
C PRO A 242 5.41 8.81 -6.43
N LEU A 243 4.09 8.97 -6.53
CA LEU A 243 3.42 9.28 -7.80
C LEU A 243 3.80 10.67 -8.34
N ASN A 244 4.09 11.63 -7.46
CA ASN A 244 4.50 12.97 -7.85
C ASN A 244 5.99 13.02 -8.20
N ILE A 245 6.82 12.17 -7.58
CA ILE A 245 8.21 11.95 -7.99
C ILE A 245 8.25 11.41 -9.43
N ILE A 246 7.38 10.46 -9.77
CA ILE A 246 7.26 9.95 -11.14
C ILE A 246 6.88 11.07 -12.12
N ASP A 247 5.92 11.92 -11.77
CA ASP A 247 5.54 13.07 -12.61
C ASP A 247 6.72 14.05 -12.82
N LEU A 248 7.52 14.32 -11.79
CA LEU A 248 8.72 15.16 -11.88
C LEU A 248 9.83 14.51 -12.72
N LEU A 249 10.13 13.23 -12.47
CA LEU A 249 11.10 12.45 -13.24
C LEU A 249 10.69 12.33 -14.71
N ALA A 250 9.38 12.32 -14.99
CA ALA A 250 8.90 12.36 -16.34
C ALA A 250 9.29 13.68 -17.02
N ILE A 251 9.01 14.85 -16.45
CA ILE A 251 9.30 16.09 -17.19
C ILE A 251 10.81 16.43 -17.28
N THR A 252 11.61 15.89 -16.36
CA THR A 252 13.03 16.24 -16.16
C THR A 252 13.94 16.09 -17.40
N PRO A 253 13.91 14.98 -18.18
CA PRO A 253 14.84 14.78 -19.29
C PRO A 253 14.75 15.85 -20.38
N TYR A 254 13.55 16.40 -20.64
CA TYR A 254 13.35 17.47 -21.62
C TYR A 254 13.96 18.79 -21.14
N TYR A 255 13.71 19.17 -19.88
CA TYR A 255 14.29 20.40 -19.34
C TYR A 255 15.81 20.31 -19.21
N ILE A 256 16.35 19.16 -18.80
CA ILE A 256 17.80 18.95 -18.77
C ILE A 256 18.39 19.01 -20.18
N SER A 257 17.74 18.44 -21.20
CA SER A 257 18.27 18.48 -22.57
C SER A 257 18.31 19.92 -23.11
N VAL A 258 17.25 20.70 -22.91
CA VAL A 258 17.20 22.13 -23.28
C VAL A 258 18.27 22.92 -22.53
N LEU A 259 18.36 22.73 -21.21
CA LEU A 259 19.35 23.41 -20.37
C LEU A 259 20.79 23.12 -20.82
N MET A 260 21.09 21.85 -21.13
CA MET A 260 22.38 21.45 -21.66
C MET A 260 22.67 22.10 -23.01
N THR A 261 21.69 22.11 -23.94
CA THR A 261 21.89 22.74 -25.26
C THR A 261 22.13 24.25 -25.17
N VAL A 262 21.53 24.94 -24.20
CA VAL A 262 21.75 26.37 -23.98
C VAL A 262 23.11 26.64 -23.35
N PHE A 263 23.54 25.84 -22.37
CA PHE A 263 24.81 26.07 -21.68
C PHE A 263 26.05 25.58 -22.44
N THR A 264 25.95 24.56 -23.30
CA THR A 264 27.09 23.99 -24.02
C THR A 264 27.35 24.61 -25.40
N GLY A 265 26.80 25.80 -25.67
CA GLY A 265 26.92 26.52 -26.95
C GLY A 265 28.27 26.35 -27.66
N GLU A 266 28.20 25.94 -28.94
CA GLU A 266 29.25 25.83 -29.99
C GLU A 266 30.63 25.26 -29.63
N ASN A 267 30.86 24.76 -28.42
CA ASN A 267 32.17 24.28 -28.00
C ASN A 267 32.32 22.76 -28.13
N SER A 268 33.56 22.32 -28.35
CA SER A 268 34.04 20.95 -28.59
C SER A 268 33.65 19.89 -27.52
N GLN A 269 32.98 20.27 -26.44
CA GLN A 269 32.32 19.33 -25.51
C GLN A 269 31.08 18.63 -26.11
N LEU A 270 30.63 19.05 -27.30
CA LEU A 270 29.46 18.51 -27.99
C LEU A 270 29.51 16.98 -28.23
N GLN A 271 30.71 16.40 -28.36
CA GLN A 271 30.86 14.95 -28.57
C GLN A 271 30.53 14.13 -27.30
N ARG A 272 30.90 14.63 -26.12
CA ARG A 272 30.54 14.01 -24.82
C ARG A 272 29.07 14.32 -24.47
N ALA A 273 28.60 15.52 -24.81
CA ALA A 273 27.18 15.88 -24.74
C ALA A 273 26.31 15.01 -25.64
N GLY A 274 26.81 14.52 -26.78
CA GLY A 274 26.07 13.65 -27.70
C GLY A 274 25.64 12.31 -27.06
N VAL A 275 26.50 11.69 -26.26
CA VAL A 275 26.17 10.46 -25.51
C VAL A 275 25.15 10.79 -24.41
N THR A 276 25.37 11.86 -23.65
CA THR A 276 24.44 12.30 -22.60
C THR A 276 23.06 12.64 -23.15
N LEU A 277 22.98 13.36 -24.27
CA LEU A 277 21.71 13.68 -24.95
C LEU A 277 21.01 12.44 -25.50
N ARG A 278 21.76 11.40 -25.90
CA ARG A 278 21.19 10.11 -26.29
C ARG A 278 20.58 9.39 -25.11
N VAL A 279 21.25 9.39 -23.95
CA VAL A 279 20.71 8.83 -22.70
C VAL A 279 19.47 9.60 -22.25
N LEU A 280 19.51 10.94 -22.24
CA LEU A 280 18.36 11.77 -21.86
C LEU A 280 17.14 11.56 -22.77
N ARG A 281 17.36 11.31 -24.06
CA ARG A 281 16.29 10.92 -24.99
C ARG A 281 15.66 9.57 -24.60
N MET A 282 16.44 8.61 -24.13
CA MET A 282 15.91 7.32 -23.65
C MET A 282 15.21 7.45 -22.30
N MET A 283 15.67 8.34 -21.41
CA MET A 283 15.00 8.62 -20.12
C MET A 283 13.55 9.11 -20.27
N ARG A 284 13.13 9.54 -21.48
CA ARG A 284 11.72 9.82 -21.80
C ARG A 284 10.81 8.61 -21.62
N ILE A 285 11.36 7.39 -21.57
CA ILE A 285 10.58 6.19 -21.22
C ILE A 285 9.96 6.28 -19.82
N PHE A 286 10.51 7.10 -18.92
CA PHE A 286 9.91 7.36 -17.61
C PHE A 286 8.49 7.95 -17.70
N TRP A 287 8.13 8.58 -18.82
CA TRP A 287 6.78 9.11 -19.06
C TRP A 287 5.75 7.98 -19.09
N VAL A 288 6.15 6.77 -19.51
CA VAL A 288 5.28 5.58 -19.52
C VAL A 288 4.91 5.18 -18.09
N ILE A 289 5.83 5.36 -17.13
CA ILE A 289 5.58 5.06 -15.71
C ILE A 289 4.46 5.97 -15.16
N LYS A 290 4.22 7.13 -15.76
CA LYS A 290 3.07 8.00 -15.42
C LYS A 290 1.72 7.30 -15.57
N LEU A 291 1.63 6.28 -16.43
CA LEU A 291 0.43 5.42 -16.53
C LEU A 291 0.06 4.80 -15.18
N ALA A 292 1.01 4.61 -14.27
CA ALA A 292 0.75 4.14 -12.90
C ALA A 292 -0.28 4.99 -12.16
N ARG A 293 -0.38 6.31 -12.43
CA ARG A 293 -1.41 7.16 -11.82
C ARG A 293 -2.82 6.81 -12.28
N HIS A 294 -2.97 6.31 -13.51
CA HIS A 294 -4.26 6.07 -14.13
C HIS A 294 -4.70 4.60 -14.04
N PHE A 295 -3.76 3.67 -13.89
CA PHE A 295 -4.04 2.25 -13.74
C PHE A 295 -3.96 1.79 -12.28
N ILE A 296 -5.12 1.53 -11.68
CA ILE A 296 -5.24 0.98 -10.31
C ILE A 296 -4.41 -0.30 -10.15
N GLY A 297 -4.33 -1.15 -11.19
CA GLY A 297 -3.53 -2.37 -11.16
C GLY A 297 -2.04 -2.11 -10.93
N LEU A 298 -1.48 -1.05 -11.53
CA LEU A 298 -0.06 -0.70 -11.38
C LEU A 298 0.22 -0.04 -10.01
N GLN A 299 -0.74 0.74 -9.49
CA GLN A 299 -0.68 1.23 -8.10
C GLN A 299 -0.72 0.09 -7.09
N THR A 300 -1.60 -0.88 -7.33
CA THR A 300 -1.72 -2.10 -6.52
C THR A 300 -0.41 -2.85 -6.52
N LEU A 301 0.20 -3.06 -7.69
CA LEU A 301 1.50 -3.72 -7.81
C LEU A 301 2.57 -3.02 -6.96
N GLY A 302 2.66 -1.69 -7.04
CA GLY A 302 3.62 -0.92 -6.23
C GLY A 302 3.39 -1.06 -4.73
N LEU A 303 2.12 -1.05 -4.28
CA LEU A 303 1.77 -1.26 -2.88
C LEU A 303 2.09 -2.69 -2.42
N THR A 304 1.79 -3.68 -3.25
CA THR A 304 2.12 -5.09 -3.01
C THR A 304 3.62 -5.28 -2.89
N LEU A 305 4.42 -4.70 -3.79
CA LEU A 305 5.89 -4.75 -3.71
C LEU A 305 6.41 -4.10 -2.43
N LYS A 306 5.83 -2.97 -2.00
CA LYS A 306 6.20 -2.34 -0.72
C LYS A 306 5.87 -3.24 0.47
N ARG A 307 4.68 -3.87 0.47
CA ARG A 307 4.23 -4.76 1.55
C ARG A 307 5.07 -6.03 1.64
N CYS A 308 5.44 -6.58 0.49
CA CYS A 308 6.20 -7.82 0.36
C CYS A 308 7.71 -7.60 0.21
N TYR A 309 8.21 -6.37 0.38
CA TYR A 309 9.61 -6.02 0.09
C TYR A 309 10.60 -6.92 0.82
N ARG A 310 10.37 -7.22 2.11
CA ARG A 310 11.28 -8.08 2.90
C ARG A 310 11.38 -9.49 2.31
N GLU A 311 10.24 -10.06 1.93
CA GLU A 311 10.15 -11.39 1.31
C GLU A 311 10.77 -11.39 -0.09
N MET A 312 10.55 -10.32 -0.86
CA MET A 312 11.16 -10.12 -2.19
C MET A 312 12.68 -10.02 -2.13
N VAL A 313 13.22 -9.30 -1.16
CA VAL A 313 14.67 -9.21 -0.96
C VAL A 313 15.24 -10.55 -0.51
N MET A 314 14.60 -11.24 0.43
CA MET A 314 15.04 -12.58 0.87
C MET A 314 15.06 -13.58 -0.30
N LEU A 315 14.04 -13.54 -1.15
CA LEU A 315 14.01 -14.35 -2.36
C LEU A 315 15.15 -14.00 -3.32
N LEU A 316 15.36 -12.72 -3.61
CA LEU A 316 16.40 -12.28 -4.53
C LEU A 316 17.77 -12.78 -4.05
N VAL A 317 18.00 -12.77 -2.73
CA VAL A 317 19.20 -13.37 -2.13
C VAL A 317 19.29 -14.87 -2.41
N PHE A 318 18.22 -15.65 -2.25
CA PHE A 318 18.26 -17.09 -2.57
C PHE A 318 18.52 -17.37 -4.05
N ILE A 319 17.90 -16.59 -4.95
CA ILE A 319 18.15 -16.72 -6.39
C ILE A 319 19.61 -16.35 -6.69
N CYS A 320 20.16 -15.27 -6.14
CA CYS A 320 21.56 -14.90 -6.32
C CYS A 320 22.54 -15.96 -5.80
N VAL A 321 22.26 -16.56 -4.64
CA VAL A 321 23.09 -17.64 -4.08
C VAL A 321 23.02 -18.88 -4.97
N ALA A 322 21.83 -19.30 -5.39
CA ALA A 322 21.66 -20.43 -6.30
C ALA A 322 22.37 -20.19 -7.64
N MET A 323 22.21 -18.99 -8.23
CA MET A 323 22.89 -18.61 -9.45
C MET A 323 24.41 -18.69 -9.29
N ALA A 324 24.97 -18.15 -8.20
CA ALA A 324 26.41 -18.21 -7.95
C ALA A 324 26.93 -19.66 -7.85
N ILE A 325 26.21 -20.53 -7.14
CA ILE A 325 26.58 -21.95 -6.99
C ILE A 325 26.52 -22.68 -8.34
N PHE A 326 25.41 -22.61 -9.06
CA PHE A 326 25.26 -23.29 -10.36
C PHE A 326 26.21 -22.73 -11.41
N SER A 327 26.55 -21.44 -11.36
CA SER A 327 27.53 -20.82 -12.27
C SER A 327 28.94 -21.32 -12.01
N ALA A 328 29.35 -21.40 -10.73
CA ALA A 328 30.66 -21.92 -10.37
C ALA A 328 30.79 -23.41 -10.71
N LEU A 329 29.75 -24.22 -10.44
CA LEU A 329 29.76 -25.64 -10.76
C LEU A 329 29.74 -25.89 -12.27
N SER A 330 28.94 -25.16 -13.04
CA SER A 330 28.92 -25.31 -14.50
C SER A 330 30.24 -24.89 -15.14
N GLN A 331 30.84 -23.78 -14.70
CA GLN A 331 32.17 -23.36 -15.15
C GLN A 331 33.24 -24.42 -14.82
N LEU A 332 33.20 -24.99 -13.62
CA LEU A 332 34.13 -26.05 -13.24
C LEU A 332 33.96 -27.31 -14.11
N LEU A 333 32.73 -27.75 -14.33
CA LEU A 333 32.46 -28.99 -15.08
C LEU A 333 32.67 -28.87 -16.59
N GLU A 334 32.43 -27.68 -17.16
CA GLU A 334 32.49 -27.45 -18.60
C GLU A 334 33.83 -26.90 -19.07
N HIS A 335 34.59 -26.23 -18.20
CA HIS A 335 35.83 -25.56 -18.56
C HIS A 335 36.99 -25.80 -17.58
N GLY A 336 36.71 -25.92 -16.28
CA GLY A 336 37.75 -25.97 -15.24
C GLY A 336 38.37 -27.33 -14.98
N LEU A 337 37.66 -28.42 -15.29
CA LEU A 337 38.21 -29.77 -15.32
C LEU A 337 38.77 -30.01 -16.72
N ASP A 338 40.07 -30.32 -16.80
CA ASP A 338 40.84 -30.58 -18.03
C ASP A 338 40.41 -31.89 -18.73
N LEU A 339 39.10 -32.05 -18.90
CA LEU A 339 38.45 -33.05 -19.74
C LEU A 339 38.72 -32.60 -21.19
N GLU A 340 39.11 -33.51 -22.08
CA GLU A 340 39.47 -33.24 -23.49
C GLU A 340 38.43 -32.38 -24.26
N THR A 341 37.22 -32.25 -23.74
CA THR A 341 36.15 -31.34 -24.16
C THR A 341 36.09 -30.07 -23.30
N SER A 342 36.88 -29.05 -23.65
CA SER A 342 36.80 -27.71 -23.01
C SER A 342 35.79 -26.81 -23.72
N ASN A 343 34.75 -26.39 -23.01
CA ASN A 343 33.72 -25.47 -23.52
C ASN A 343 34.15 -24.01 -23.30
N LYS A 344 34.38 -23.26 -24.39
CA LYS A 344 34.82 -21.85 -24.31
C LYS A 344 33.71 -20.91 -23.87
N ASP A 345 32.46 -21.29 -24.02
CA ASP A 345 31.32 -20.45 -23.64
C ASP A 345 31.25 -20.30 -22.10
N PHE A 346 31.79 -21.29 -21.37
CA PHE A 346 31.88 -21.30 -19.90
C PHE A 346 33.23 -20.79 -19.38
N ALA A 347 33.93 -19.92 -20.11
CA ALA A 347 35.28 -19.45 -19.76
C ALA A 347 35.40 -18.76 -18.39
N SER A 348 34.31 -18.23 -17.83
CA SER A 348 34.32 -17.56 -16.53
C SER A 348 32.99 -17.75 -15.79
N ILE A 349 33.01 -17.59 -14.45
CA ILE A 349 31.80 -17.68 -13.63
C ILE A 349 30.73 -16.67 -14.07
N PRO A 350 31.04 -15.39 -14.39
CA PRO A 350 30.04 -14.47 -14.94
C PRO A 350 29.47 -14.90 -16.29
N ALA A 351 30.28 -15.53 -17.16
CA ALA A 351 29.79 -16.07 -18.43
C ALA A 351 28.82 -17.25 -18.20
N ALA A 352 29.18 -18.18 -17.31
CA ALA A 352 28.30 -19.27 -16.90
C ALA A 352 27.01 -18.78 -16.24
N CYS A 353 27.06 -17.64 -15.52
CA CYS A 353 25.89 -17.02 -14.90
C CYS A 353 24.82 -16.60 -15.91
N TRP A 354 25.20 -16.15 -17.11
CA TRP A 354 24.23 -15.89 -18.19
C TRP A 354 23.43 -17.14 -18.53
N TRP A 355 24.11 -18.27 -18.73
CA TRP A 355 23.47 -19.56 -19.01
C TRP A 355 22.58 -20.03 -17.86
N VAL A 356 23.02 -19.88 -16.60
CA VAL A 356 22.24 -20.24 -15.42
C VAL A 356 20.99 -19.38 -15.29
N ILE A 357 21.08 -18.06 -15.51
CA ILE A 357 19.92 -17.16 -15.46
C ILE A 357 18.87 -17.62 -16.46
N ILE A 358 19.24 -17.79 -17.74
CA ILE A 358 18.27 -18.14 -18.79
C ILE A 358 17.69 -19.55 -18.61
N SER A 359 18.44 -20.46 -17.97
CA SER A 359 18.01 -21.83 -17.71
C SER A 359 17.12 -21.92 -16.47
N MET A 360 17.47 -21.25 -15.37
CA MET A 360 16.64 -21.18 -14.14
C MET A 360 15.31 -20.46 -14.39
N THR A 361 15.29 -19.43 -15.26
CA THR A 361 14.06 -18.73 -15.67
C THR A 361 13.32 -19.42 -16.82
N THR A 362 13.74 -20.63 -17.21
CA THR A 362 13.12 -21.42 -18.28
C THR A 362 12.99 -20.70 -19.63
N VAL A 363 13.88 -19.73 -19.93
CA VAL A 363 13.92 -19.00 -21.20
C VAL A 363 14.66 -19.81 -22.26
N GLY A 364 15.88 -20.26 -21.94
CA GLY A 364 16.66 -21.18 -22.78
C GLY A 364 16.85 -20.73 -24.23
N TYR A 365 17.53 -19.61 -24.46
CA TYR A 365 17.81 -19.12 -25.83
C TYR A 365 18.58 -20.13 -26.70
N GLY A 366 19.38 -21.01 -26.07
CA GLY A 366 20.17 -22.04 -26.76
C GLY A 366 21.49 -21.52 -27.34
N ASP A 367 21.87 -20.29 -27.00
CA ASP A 367 23.16 -19.67 -27.35
C ASP A 367 24.34 -20.25 -26.56
N MET A 368 24.09 -20.78 -25.36
CA MET A 368 25.05 -21.50 -24.52
C MET A 368 24.40 -22.76 -23.96
N TYR A 369 25.16 -23.87 -23.86
CA TYR A 369 24.69 -25.11 -23.24
C TYR A 369 25.84 -26.03 -22.81
N PRO A 370 25.65 -26.85 -21.76
CA PRO A 370 26.66 -27.79 -21.32
C PRO A 370 26.81 -28.95 -22.32
N ILE A 371 28.05 -29.25 -22.68
CA ILE A 371 28.39 -30.33 -23.61
C ILE A 371 28.85 -31.59 -22.85
N THR A 372 29.36 -31.44 -21.63
CA THR A 372 29.85 -32.56 -20.83
C THR A 372 28.69 -33.33 -20.18
N MET A 373 28.87 -34.65 -19.98
CA MET A 373 27.89 -35.46 -19.26
C MET A 373 27.58 -34.95 -17.85
N PRO A 374 28.58 -34.63 -16.98
CA PRO A 374 28.27 -34.08 -15.67
C PRO A 374 27.63 -32.69 -15.75
N GLY A 375 28.02 -31.84 -16.70
CA GLY A 375 27.38 -30.54 -16.93
C GLY A 375 25.92 -30.65 -17.35
N ARG A 376 25.56 -31.63 -18.19
CA ARG A 376 24.17 -31.92 -18.56
C ARG A 376 23.33 -32.39 -17.38
N ILE A 377 23.87 -33.25 -16.51
CA ILE A 377 23.19 -33.68 -15.28
C ILE A 377 22.98 -32.47 -14.36
N LEU A 378 24.01 -31.65 -14.17
CA LEU A 378 23.91 -30.41 -13.40
C LEU A 378 22.86 -29.46 -14.00
N GLY A 379 22.78 -29.36 -15.33
CA GLY A 379 21.77 -28.57 -16.02
C GLY A 379 20.34 -29.05 -15.75
N GLY A 380 20.11 -30.36 -15.72
CA GLY A 380 18.82 -30.93 -15.30
C GLY A 380 18.44 -30.51 -13.88
N VAL A 381 19.38 -30.60 -12.93
CA VAL A 381 19.18 -30.16 -11.54
C VAL A 381 18.94 -28.66 -11.44
N CYS A 382 19.68 -27.86 -12.22
CA CYS A 382 19.58 -26.40 -12.28
C CYS A 382 18.17 -25.96 -12.73
N VAL A 383 17.63 -26.56 -13.80
CA VAL A 383 16.29 -26.24 -14.31
C VAL A 383 15.20 -26.59 -13.29
N VAL A 384 15.26 -27.78 -12.69
CA VAL A 384 14.29 -28.20 -11.66
C VAL A 384 14.37 -27.28 -10.43
N SER A 385 15.59 -26.94 -9.98
CA SER A 385 15.80 -26.02 -8.87
C SER A 385 15.27 -24.62 -9.17
N GLY A 386 15.50 -24.10 -10.39
CA GLY A 386 15.00 -22.80 -10.84
C GLY A 386 13.48 -22.72 -10.81
N ILE A 387 12.78 -23.74 -11.31
CA ILE A 387 11.30 -23.82 -11.27
C ILE A 387 10.79 -23.74 -9.82
N VAL A 388 11.38 -24.51 -8.91
CA VAL A 388 10.96 -24.52 -7.49
C VAL A 388 11.23 -23.16 -6.83
N LEU A 389 12.41 -22.59 -7.05
CA LEU A 389 12.81 -21.30 -6.46
C LEU A 389 11.96 -20.14 -6.97
N LEU A 390 11.54 -20.15 -8.23
CA LEU A 390 10.67 -19.11 -8.80
C LEU A 390 9.18 -19.31 -8.49
N ALA A 391 8.71 -20.55 -8.31
CA ALA A 391 7.28 -20.82 -8.06
C ALA A 391 6.78 -20.27 -6.70
N LEU A 392 7.56 -20.46 -5.63
CA LEU A 392 7.22 -20.02 -4.28
C LEU A 392 6.95 -18.51 -4.17
N PRO A 393 7.85 -17.61 -4.61
CA PRO A 393 7.63 -16.18 -4.52
C PRO A 393 6.53 -15.68 -5.45
N ILE A 394 6.43 -16.23 -6.66
CA ILE A 394 5.37 -15.82 -7.60
C ILE A 394 4.00 -16.07 -6.95
N THR A 395 3.83 -17.22 -6.30
CA THR A 395 2.61 -17.56 -5.56
C THR A 395 2.37 -16.59 -4.40
N PHE A 396 3.40 -16.26 -3.62
CA PHE A 396 3.28 -15.32 -2.50
C PHE A 396 2.95 -13.89 -2.95
N ILE A 397 3.64 -13.37 -3.98
CA ILE A 397 3.37 -12.06 -4.58
C ILE A 397 1.94 -12.03 -5.11
N TYR A 398 1.51 -13.10 -5.80
CA TYR A 398 0.17 -13.20 -6.34
C TYR A 398 -0.90 -13.12 -5.25
N HIS A 399 -0.78 -13.89 -4.17
CA HIS A 399 -1.71 -13.81 -3.04
C HIS A 399 -1.74 -12.42 -2.40
N SER A 400 -0.57 -11.82 -2.21
CA SER A 400 -0.45 -10.47 -1.66
C SER A 400 -1.04 -9.41 -2.59
N PHE A 401 -0.90 -9.59 -3.90
CA PHE A 401 -1.51 -8.74 -4.92
C PHE A 401 -3.02 -8.84 -4.89
N VAL A 402 -3.57 -10.06 -4.86
CA VAL A 402 -5.02 -10.30 -4.77
C VAL A 402 -5.59 -9.64 -3.51
N GLN A 403 -4.92 -9.78 -2.37
CA GLN A 403 -5.33 -9.14 -1.12
C GLN A 403 -5.33 -7.61 -1.23
N CYS A 404 -4.22 -7.01 -1.71
CA CYS A 404 -4.13 -5.56 -1.89
C CYS A 404 -5.15 -5.03 -2.91
N TYR A 405 -5.41 -5.79 -3.98
CA TYR A 405 -6.38 -5.45 -5.01
C TYR A 405 -7.80 -5.39 -4.44
N HIS A 406 -8.21 -6.42 -3.68
CA HIS A 406 -9.51 -6.45 -3.02
C HIS A 406 -9.65 -5.31 -2.01
N GLU A 407 -8.61 -5.03 -1.24
CA GLU A 407 -8.59 -3.93 -0.27
C GLU A 407 -8.78 -2.58 -0.97
N LEU A 408 -8.00 -2.28 -2.01
CA LEU A 408 -8.12 -1.04 -2.79
C LEU A 408 -9.47 -0.92 -3.49
N LYS A 409 -10.00 -2.01 -4.06
CA LYS A 409 -11.33 -2.03 -4.69
C LYS A 409 -12.43 -1.74 -3.67
N PHE A 410 -12.34 -2.32 -2.47
CA PHE A 410 -13.32 -2.07 -1.41
C PHE A 410 -13.23 -0.65 -0.86
N ARG A 411 -12.01 -0.08 -0.76
CA ARG A 411 -11.80 1.34 -0.42
C ARG A 411 -12.46 2.26 -1.44
N SER A 412 -12.21 2.04 -2.73
CA SER A 412 -12.84 2.80 -3.82
C SER A 412 -14.36 2.72 -3.77
N ALA A 413 -14.93 1.54 -3.49
CA ALA A 413 -16.38 1.35 -3.38
C ALA A 413 -16.99 2.05 -2.14
N ARG A 414 -16.33 2.01 -0.97
CA ARG A 414 -16.78 2.73 0.23
C ARG A 414 -16.76 4.24 0.02
N TYR A 415 -15.70 4.76 -0.59
CA TYR A 415 -15.57 6.19 -0.88
C TYR A 415 -16.66 6.66 -1.84
N SER A 416 -16.99 5.84 -2.85
CA SER A 416 -18.11 6.14 -3.75
C SER A 416 -19.45 6.18 -3.00
N ARG A 417 -19.67 5.32 -2.00
CA ARG A 417 -20.90 5.31 -1.19
C ARG A 417 -21.00 6.49 -0.22
N SER A 418 -19.90 6.88 0.43
CA SER A 418 -19.88 8.06 1.28
C SER A 418 -20.16 9.33 0.47
N LEU A 419 -19.65 9.41 -0.77
CA LEU A 419 -19.96 10.50 -1.68
C LEU A 419 -21.46 10.57 -2.02
N SER A 420 -22.08 9.42 -2.33
CA SER A 420 -23.53 9.39 -2.60
C SER A 420 -24.35 9.86 -1.39
N ALA A 421 -23.91 9.55 -0.17
CA ALA A 421 -24.57 10.02 1.04
C ALA A 421 -24.36 11.53 1.30
N GLU A 422 -23.19 12.08 0.97
CA GLU A 422 -22.88 13.52 1.08
C GLU A 422 -23.62 14.38 0.04
N PHE A 423 -24.01 13.81 -1.10
CA PHE A 423 -24.81 14.49 -2.14
C PHE A 423 -26.33 14.39 -1.93
N LEU A 424 -26.78 13.47 -1.08
CA LEU A 424 -28.20 13.26 -0.75
C LEU A 424 -28.64 13.97 0.53
N ASN A 425 -27.70 14.50 1.31
CA ASN A 425 -27.93 15.43 2.43
C ASN A 425 -27.51 16.84 2.03
#